data_AF-A0A497RLW8-F1
#
_entry.id   AF-A0A497RLW8-F1
#
_cell.length_a   1.000
_cell.length_b   1.000
_cell.length_c   1.000
_cell.angle_alpha   90.00
_cell.angle_beta   90.00
_cell.angle_gamma   90.00
#
_symmetry.space_group_name_H-M   'P 1'
#
loop_
_entity.id
_entity.type
_entity.pdbx_description
1 polymer ?
#
loop_
_entity_poly.entity_id
_entity_poly.type
_entity_poly.pdbx_seq_one_letter_code
_entity_poly.pdbx_strand_id
1 'polypeptide(L)' 'MRIHKCPICNSYTLKDICPKCGSKTFEAKPPKFSPDDPYGKYRRMMKREEEKASSSLT' A
#
# COMPACT_ATOMS: atom_id res chain seq x y z
N MET A 1 2.32 -14.46 -13.14
CA MET A 1 3.36 -13.43 -12.91
C MET A 1 2.81 -12.36 -11.99
N ARG A 2 3.54 -11.99 -10.93
CA ARG A 2 3.18 -10.89 -10.04
C ARG A 2 4.05 -9.69 -10.40
N ILE A 3 3.42 -8.58 -10.79
CA ILE A 3 4.11 -7.32 -11.07
C ILE A 3 4.20 -6.57 -9.75
N HIS A 4 5.40 -6.13 -9.40
CA HIS A 4 5.67 -5.33 -8.21
C HIS A 4 5.96 -3.89 -8.60
N LYS A 5 5.70 -2.96 -7.67
CA LYS A 5 5.97 -1.53 -7.83
C LYS A 5 6.83 -1.03 -6.66
N CYS A 6 7.78 -0.17 -6.98
CA CYS A 6 8.57 0.51 -5.97
C CYS A 6 7.79 1.71 -5.37
N PRO A 7 7.70 1.83 -4.03
CA PRO A 7 6.99 2.95 -3.40
C PRO A 7 7.75 4.27 -3.48
N ILE A 8 9.06 4.25 -3.74
CA ILE A 8 9.92 5.44 -3.77
C ILE A 8 10.02 6.00 -5.19
N CYS A 9 10.50 5.18 -6.13
CA CYS A 9 10.78 5.63 -7.50
C CYS A 9 9.70 5.25 -8.52
N ASN A 10 8.61 4.62 -8.09
CA ASN A 10 7.48 4.21 -8.94
C ASN A 10 7.81 3.25 -10.10
N SER A 11 9.02 2.69 -10.16
CA SER A 11 9.39 1.70 -11.18
C SER A 11 8.69 0.35 -10.96
N TYR A 12 8.34 -0.30 -12.07
CA TYR A 12 7.82 -1.67 -12.07
C TYR A 12 8.96 -2.68 -12.16
N THR A 13 8.82 -3.79 -11.43
CA THR A 13 9.81 -4.87 -11.38
C THR A 13 9.13 -6.20 -11.07
N LEU A 14 9.82 -7.30 -11.35
CA LEU A 14 9.42 -8.64 -10.92
C LEU A 14 10.20 -9.11 -9.67
N LYS A 15 11.16 -8.30 -9.21
CA LYS A 15 11.98 -8.58 -8.03
C LYS A 15 11.34 -7.96 -6.78
N ASP A 16 11.54 -8.60 -5.63
CA ASP A 16 11.09 -8.06 -4.35
C ASP A 16 11.82 -6.78 -3.94
N ILE A 17 13.05 -6.59 -4.43
CA ILE A 17 13.87 -5.41 -4.18
C ILE A 17 13.97 -4.58 -5.46
N CYS A 18 13.77 -3.27 -5.34
CA CYS A 18 13.89 -2.35 -6.47
C CYS A 18 15.36 -2.28 -6.94
N PRO A 19 15.66 -2.56 -8.22
CA PRO A 19 17.04 -2.51 -8.72
C PRO A 19 17.62 -1.09 -8.83
N LYS A 20 16.78 -0.05 -8.75
CA LYS A 20 17.22 1.35 -8.87
C LYS A 20 17.54 2.00 -7.52
N CYS A 21 16.73 1.76 -6.51
CA CYS A 21 16.85 2.42 -5.20
C CYS A 21 17.00 1.47 -4.02
N GLY A 22 17.01 0.15 -4.24
CA GLY A 22 17.22 -0.86 -3.19
C GLY A 22 16.08 -1.03 -2.19
N SER A 23 14.96 -0.31 -2.33
CA SER A 23 13.81 -0.44 -1.42
C SER A 23 12.97 -1.67 -1.71
N LYS A 24 12.26 -2.15 -0.67
CA LYS A 24 11.31 -3.25 -0.80
C LYS A 24 10.12 -2.81 -1.65
N THR A 25 9.81 -3.62 -2.65
CA THR A 25 8.67 -3.39 -3.54
C THR A 25 7.40 -4.02 -2.97
N PHE A 26 6.24 -3.56 -3.47
CA PHE A 26 4.93 -4.10 -3.10
C PHE A 26 4.21 -4.61 -4.35
N GLU A 27 3.24 -5.51 -4.17
CA GLU A 27 2.43 -6.00 -5.28
C GLU A 27 1.65 -4.85 -5.91
N ALA A 28 1.82 -4.63 -7.22
CA ALA A 28 1.21 -3.51 -7.91
C ALA A 28 -0.31 -3.67 -8.08
N LYS A 29 -0.81 -4.90 -8.00
CA LYS A 29 -2.22 -5.22 -8.16
C LYS A 29 -3.00 -4.75 -6.91
N PRO A 30 -4.12 -4.02 -7.08
CA PRO A 30 -4.93 -3.64 -5.95
C PRO A 30 -5.59 -4.86 -5.28
N PRO A 31 -5.97 -4.77 -4.00
CA PRO A 31 -6.79 -5.78 -3.34
C PRO A 31 -8.10 -6.04 -4.09
N LYS A 32 -8.59 -7.29 -4.05
CA LYS A 32 -9.87 -7.64 -4.67
C LYS A 32 -11.02 -6.94 -3.94
N PHE A 33 -12.00 -6.47 -4.70
CA PHE A 33 -13.25 -5.95 -4.14
C PHE A 33 -14.15 -7.11 -3.67
N SER A 34 -14.86 -6.91 -2.56
CA SER A 34 -15.88 -7.80 -2.05
C SER A 34 -17.11 -6.97 -1.64
N PRO A 35 -18.33 -7.30 -2.11
CA PRO A 35 -19.55 -6.61 -1.69
C PRO A 35 -19.80 -6.69 -0.18
N ASP A 36 -19.50 -7.84 0.44
CA ASP A 36 -19.76 -8.08 1.87
C ASP A 36 -18.80 -7.33 2.80
N ASP A 37 -17.59 -7.00 2.32
CA ASP A 37 -16.52 -6.24 3.02
C ASP A 37 -16.55 -6.32 4.57
N PRO A 38 -16.34 -7.52 5.17
CA PRO A 38 -16.49 -7.71 6.62
C PRO A 38 -15.52 -6.85 7.45
N TYR A 39 -14.36 -6.51 6.87
CA TYR A 39 -13.35 -5.67 7.51
C TYR A 39 -13.48 -4.18 7.18
N GLY A 40 -14.54 -3.76 6.48
CA GLY A 40 -14.73 -2.38 6.03
C GLY A 40 -14.77 -1.36 7.16
N LYS A 41 -15.42 -1.71 8.28
CA LYS A 41 -15.48 -0.86 9.48
C LYS A 41 -14.08 -0.57 10.03
N TYR A 42 -13.28 -1.62 10.23
CA TYR A 42 -11.92 -1.52 10.79
C TYR A 42 -10.98 -0.77 9.84
N ARG A 43 -11.04 -1.05 8.54
CA ARG A 43 -10.25 -0.34 7.52
C ARG A 43 -10.52 1.16 7.52
N ARG A 44 -11.79 1.56 7.68
CA ARG A 44 -12.19 2.98 7.79
C ARG A 44 -11.75 3.62 9.11
N MET A 45 -11.77 2.88 10.21
CA MET A 45 -11.27 3.38 11.51
C MET A 45 -9.77 3.65 11.45
N MET A 46 -8.97 2.69 10.97
CA MET A 46 -7.52 2.83 10.82
C MET A 46 -7.12 4.05 9.99
N LYS A 47 -7.77 4.28 8.84
CA LYS A 47 -7.51 5.47 8.01
C LYS A 47 -7.76 6.79 8.75
N ARG A 48 -8.84 6.87 9.53
CA ARG A 48 -9.14 8.08 10.32
C ARG A 48 -8.12 8.29 11.43
N GLU A 49 -7.61 7.21 12.02
CA GLU A 49 -6.56 7.30 13.04
C GLU A 49 -5.24 7.76 12.43
N GLU A 50 -4.86 7.25 11.26
CA GLU A 50 -3.69 7.72 10.49
C GLU A 50 -3.82 9.21 10.12
N GLU A 51 -5.00 9.64 9.65
CA GLU A 51 -5.30 11.04 9.36
C GLU A 51 -5.18 11.91 10.61
N LYS A 52 -5.77 11.48 11.73
CA LYS A 52 -5.67 12.19 13.02
C LYS A 52 -4.23 12.27 13.51
N ALA A 53 -3.49 11.17 13.46
CA ALA A 53 -2.09 11.13 13.82
C ALA A 53 -1.28 12.12 12.97
N SER A 54 -1.54 12.16 11.65
CA SER A 54 -0.91 13.13 10.75
C SER A 54 -1.27 14.58 11.09
N SER A 55 -2.51 14.86 11.53
CA SER A 55 -2.94 16.19 11.96
C SER A 55 -2.47 16.60 13.35
N SER A 56 -2.12 15.64 14.22
CA SER A 56 -1.55 15.92 15.54
C SER A 56 -0.04 16.20 15.51
N LEU A 57 0.59 15.97 14.37
CA LEU A 57 2.02 16.21 14.11
C LEU A 57 2.29 17.58 13.44
N THR A 58 1.25 18.39 13.23
CA THR A 58 1.32 19.82 12.86
C THR A 58 0.94 20.68 14.04
#